data_AF-A0A0S2F3Q9-F1
#
_entry.id   AF-A0A0S2F3Q9-F1
#
_cell.length_a   1.000
_cell.length_b   1.000
_cell.length_c   1.000
_cell.angle_alpha   90.00
_cell.angle_beta   90.00
_cell.angle_gamma   90.00
#
_symmetry.space_group_name_H-M   'P 1'
#
loop_
_entity.id
_entity.type
_entity.pdbx_description
1 polymer ?
#
loop_
_entity_poly.entity_id
_entity_poly.type
_entity_poly.pdbx_seq_one_letter_code
_entity_poly.pdbx_strand_id
1 'polypeptide(L)'
;MNDTSTAGDGRHDFDFLHGRWQVHNERLRERLAGSDDWQVFLATQTCAPVLGGLGNVDAFVSDWGRPGAEEGFQGMTLRLFNLERRQWSIYWAGSHDGVLEPPVVGGYENGVGVFYGELEHEGRPVLAKFVWSDISANTAHWHQEFSVDGGASWETNWHMWMHRSDEHGRLLHEDAVIELRQYRMQPDRRDDLIELFEREFIEPQEALGMHVIAQFRDLDQADRYTWVRGFPDHALRAASLDAFYGGPIWKRHREAANATLLDNDDVLMLRPARPGSGFAVAPSARAPVGSTASGEGVIAIGLCELGAPADDGFAELFEQRFVPLLGAGGAELLATYVSDPSPNGYPRLPVREGERVLVWFARYADEAAQRAHFAALDGDPRWRALLADAMLGDLKQAPRLLRLAPTARSELRA
;
A
#
# COMPACT_ATOMS: atom_id res chain seq x y z
N MET A 1 -32.84 2.59 13.08
CA MET A 1 -33.01 1.39 13.94
C MET A 1 -31.67 0.69 13.89
N ASN A 2 -30.93 0.73 14.99
CA ASN A 2 -29.59 0.19 15.09
C ASN A 2 -29.67 -1.33 15.07
N ASP A 3 -29.02 -1.95 14.08
CA ASP A 3 -28.81 -3.39 14.04
C ASP A 3 -27.85 -3.76 15.16
N THR A 4 -28.37 -4.47 16.15
CA THR A 4 -27.59 -5.01 17.26
C THR A 4 -26.98 -6.29 16.73
N SER A 5 -25.74 -6.23 16.25
CA SER A 5 -24.98 -7.42 15.87
C SER A 5 -25.04 -8.40 17.04
N THR A 6 -25.67 -9.55 16.83
CA THR A 6 -25.59 -10.68 17.75
C THR A 6 -24.12 -11.02 17.88
N ALA A 7 -23.51 -10.73 19.03
CA ALA A 7 -22.13 -11.13 19.29
C ALA A 7 -22.06 -12.65 19.14
N GLY A 8 -21.41 -13.10 18.06
CA GLY A 8 -21.21 -14.52 17.77
C GLY A 8 -20.44 -15.20 18.90
N ASP A 9 -20.45 -16.53 18.94
CA ASP A 9 -19.76 -17.28 19.98
C ASP A 9 -18.24 -17.37 19.82
N GLY A 10 -17.66 -16.60 18.89
CA GLY A 10 -16.23 -16.52 18.60
C GLY A 10 -15.75 -17.47 17.48
N ARG A 11 -16.59 -18.37 16.98
CA ARG A 11 -16.17 -19.37 15.97
C ARG A 11 -15.82 -18.81 14.60
N HIS A 12 -16.09 -17.53 14.35
CA HIS A 12 -15.83 -16.84 13.08
C HIS A 12 -14.73 -15.78 13.22
N ASP A 13 -14.06 -15.71 14.38
CA ASP A 13 -13.11 -14.63 14.66
C ASP A 13 -11.88 -14.62 13.74
N PHE A 14 -11.56 -15.76 13.12
CA PHE A 14 -10.48 -15.87 12.11
C PHE A 14 -10.98 -15.82 10.66
N ASP A 15 -12.28 -15.62 10.40
CA ASP A 15 -12.81 -15.66 9.03
C ASP A 15 -12.21 -14.56 8.15
N PHE A 16 -11.76 -13.44 8.76
CA PHE A 16 -11.04 -12.38 8.05
C PHE A 16 -9.80 -12.92 7.34
N LEU A 17 -9.13 -13.94 7.90
CA LEU A 17 -7.85 -14.44 7.41
C LEU A 17 -7.97 -15.29 6.15
N HIS A 18 -9.17 -15.77 5.81
CA HIS A 18 -9.39 -16.60 4.62
C HIS A 18 -8.95 -15.90 3.33
N GLY A 19 -8.32 -16.65 2.42
CA GLY A 19 -7.81 -16.13 1.15
C GLY A 19 -6.29 -16.00 1.13
N ARG A 20 -5.77 -15.09 0.29
CA ARG A 20 -4.34 -14.91 0.04
C ARG A 20 -3.83 -13.59 0.59
N TRP A 21 -2.61 -13.61 1.08
CA TRP A 21 -1.94 -12.48 1.72
C TRP A 21 -0.49 -12.42 1.29
N GLN A 22 0.00 -11.20 1.07
CA GLN A 22 1.43 -10.92 1.18
C GLN A 22 1.74 -10.56 2.63
N VAL A 23 2.88 -11.02 3.14
CA VAL A 23 3.27 -10.85 4.53
C VAL A 23 4.65 -10.25 4.61
N HIS A 24 4.75 -9.06 5.18
CA HIS A 24 6.01 -8.47 5.57
C HIS A 24 6.39 -8.92 6.97
N ASN A 25 7.60 -9.43 7.13
CA ASN A 25 8.10 -9.95 8.39
C ASN A 25 9.25 -9.11 8.88
N GLU A 26 9.19 -8.72 10.15
CA GLU A 26 10.36 -8.29 10.92
C GLU A 26 10.54 -9.28 12.06
N ARG A 27 11.66 -10.00 12.10
CA ARG A 27 11.96 -10.99 13.13
C ARG A 27 13.34 -10.76 13.73
N LEU A 28 13.47 -10.79 15.05
CA LEU A 28 14.78 -10.70 15.70
C LEU A 28 15.68 -11.86 15.27
N ARG A 29 16.94 -11.54 14.95
CA ARG A 29 17.95 -12.55 14.63
C ARG A 29 18.30 -13.40 15.84
N GLU A 30 18.47 -12.74 16.98
CA GLU A 30 18.73 -13.36 18.28
C GLU A 30 17.61 -12.95 19.23
N ARG A 31 16.97 -13.93 19.88
CA ARG A 31 15.83 -13.72 20.77
C ARG A 31 16.26 -13.91 22.21
N LEU A 32 15.65 -13.17 23.14
CA LEU A 32 15.93 -13.20 24.57
C LEU A 32 17.40 -12.88 24.91
N ALA A 33 18.03 -12.10 24.03
CA ALA A 33 19.45 -11.69 24.12
C ALA A 33 19.60 -10.17 24.28
N GLY A 34 18.50 -9.41 24.37
CA GLY A 34 18.53 -7.94 24.36
C GLY A 34 18.92 -7.37 22.99
N SER A 35 18.66 -8.11 21.91
CA SER A 35 18.98 -7.73 20.54
C SER A 35 17.99 -6.71 19.98
N ASP A 36 18.48 -5.82 19.13
CA ASP A 36 17.70 -4.93 18.28
C ASP A 36 17.98 -5.16 16.79
N ASP A 37 18.63 -6.28 16.43
CA ASP A 37 18.91 -6.68 15.05
C ASP A 37 17.73 -7.45 14.46
N TRP A 38 16.88 -6.71 13.74
CA TRP A 38 15.74 -7.25 13.02
C TRP A 38 16.13 -7.71 11.62
N GLN A 39 15.81 -8.97 11.33
CA GLN A 39 15.83 -9.50 9.97
C GLN A 39 14.47 -9.25 9.31
N VAL A 40 14.51 -8.60 8.15
CA VAL A 40 13.34 -8.31 7.32
C VAL A 40 13.24 -9.31 6.17
N PHE A 41 12.05 -9.85 5.92
CA PHE A 41 11.79 -10.72 4.76
C PHE A 41 10.30 -10.71 4.37
N LEU A 42 10.02 -11.11 3.13
CA LEU A 42 8.66 -11.22 2.59
C LEU A 42 8.21 -12.67 2.54
N ALA A 43 6.91 -12.89 2.66
CA ALA A 43 6.27 -14.18 2.49
C ALA A 43 4.91 -14.04 1.83
N THR A 44 4.35 -15.16 1.38
CA THR A 44 2.95 -15.29 0.98
C THR A 44 2.25 -16.23 1.93
N GLN A 45 0.98 -15.95 2.23
CA GLN A 45 0.15 -16.79 3.07
C GLN A 45 -1.18 -17.08 2.37
N THR A 46 -1.60 -18.34 2.35
CA THR A 46 -2.93 -18.73 1.86
C THR A 46 -3.66 -19.49 2.95
N CYS A 47 -4.83 -18.99 3.37
CA CYS A 47 -5.63 -19.55 4.45
C CYS A 47 -6.99 -20.04 3.94
N ALA A 48 -7.42 -21.22 4.39
CA ALA A 48 -8.70 -21.80 4.05
C ALA A 48 -9.42 -22.37 5.29
N PRO A 49 -10.76 -22.24 5.37
CA PRO A 49 -11.53 -22.86 6.44
C PRO A 49 -11.50 -24.39 6.32
N VAL A 50 -11.58 -25.07 7.46
CA VAL A 50 -11.70 -26.53 7.57
C VAL A 50 -12.82 -26.89 8.53
N LEU A 51 -13.21 -28.17 8.55
CA LEU A 51 -14.19 -28.71 9.50
C LEU A 51 -15.53 -27.94 9.53
N GLY A 52 -16.00 -27.45 8.39
CA GLY A 52 -17.24 -26.69 8.30
C GLY A 52 -17.21 -25.33 9.03
N GLY A 53 -16.03 -24.72 9.16
CA GLY A 53 -15.84 -23.41 9.82
C GLY A 53 -15.41 -23.51 11.29
N LEU A 54 -15.16 -24.71 11.81
CA LEU A 54 -14.62 -24.89 13.17
C LEU A 54 -13.08 -24.83 13.23
N GLY A 55 -12.43 -24.56 12.11
CA GLY A 55 -10.99 -24.39 12.02
C GLY A 55 -10.58 -23.70 10.73
N ASN A 56 -9.31 -23.35 10.64
CA ASN A 56 -8.66 -23.00 9.38
C ASN A 56 -7.23 -23.53 9.33
N VAL A 57 -6.70 -23.64 8.12
CA VAL A 57 -5.30 -23.94 7.86
C VAL A 57 -4.73 -22.86 6.96
N ASP A 58 -3.53 -22.37 7.28
CA ASP A 58 -2.76 -21.56 6.35
C ASP A 58 -1.42 -22.20 5.98
N ALA A 59 -0.98 -21.92 4.76
CA ALA A 59 0.37 -22.19 4.29
C ALA A 59 1.11 -20.85 4.17
N PHE A 60 2.28 -20.77 4.79
CA PHE A 60 3.19 -19.63 4.78
C PHE A 60 4.43 -20.01 3.96
N VAL A 61 4.76 -19.25 2.92
CA VAL A 61 5.89 -19.53 2.03
C VAL A 61 6.74 -18.28 1.87
N SER A 62 8.04 -18.41 2.10
CA SER A 62 9.02 -17.34 1.92
C SER A 62 10.23 -17.85 1.17
N ASP A 63 10.80 -17.01 0.30
CA ASP A 63 12.10 -17.26 -0.32
C ASP A 63 13.26 -17.11 0.69
N TRP A 64 12.98 -16.57 1.89
CA TRP A 64 13.93 -16.55 2.99
C TRP A 64 14.20 -17.97 3.49
N GLY A 65 15.46 -18.39 3.49
CA GLY A 65 15.91 -19.63 4.12
C GLY A 65 16.60 -19.36 5.45
N ARG A 66 16.59 -20.34 6.37
CA ARG A 66 17.50 -20.32 7.53
C ARG A 66 18.96 -20.38 7.04
N PRO A 67 19.94 -19.86 7.80
CA PRO A 67 21.35 -20.02 7.46
C PRO A 67 21.70 -21.49 7.17
N GLY A 68 22.18 -21.77 5.97
CA GLY A 68 22.52 -23.13 5.51
C GLY A 68 21.38 -23.93 4.87
N ALA A 69 20.18 -23.36 4.72
CA ALA A 69 19.11 -23.98 3.94
C ALA A 69 19.26 -23.69 2.44
N GLU A 70 19.10 -24.71 1.60
CA GLU A 70 19.12 -24.58 0.13
C GLU A 70 17.77 -24.08 -0.43
N GLU A 71 16.68 -24.25 0.32
CA GLU A 71 15.32 -23.88 -0.07
C GLU A 71 14.73 -22.82 0.85
N GLY A 72 13.73 -22.09 0.33
CA GLY A 72 12.94 -21.13 1.09
C GLY A 72 12.17 -21.77 2.25
N PHE A 73 11.83 -20.96 3.24
CA PHE A 73 11.10 -21.40 4.43
C PHE A 73 9.62 -21.61 4.12
N GLN A 74 9.10 -22.77 4.55
CA GLN A 74 7.68 -23.05 4.52
C GLN A 74 7.18 -23.31 5.93
N GLY A 75 6.01 -22.77 6.24
CA GLY A 75 5.32 -22.98 7.50
C GLY A 75 3.83 -23.27 7.26
N MET A 76 3.19 -23.82 8.28
CA MET A 76 1.75 -24.07 8.28
C MET A 76 1.19 -23.75 9.65
N THR A 77 0.07 -23.04 9.68
CA THR A 77 -0.71 -22.88 10.91
C THR A 77 -2.00 -23.67 10.81
N LEU A 78 -2.31 -24.48 11.83
CA LEU A 78 -3.63 -25.05 12.05
C LEU A 78 -4.31 -24.32 13.21
N ARG A 79 -5.51 -23.78 12.99
CA ARG A 79 -6.32 -23.17 14.06
C ARG A 79 -7.60 -23.97 14.24
N LEU A 80 -7.95 -24.26 15.49
CA LEU A 80 -9.14 -25.04 15.85
C LEU A 80 -9.94 -24.32 16.93
N PHE A 81 -11.25 -24.22 16.74
CA PHE A 81 -12.18 -23.65 17.71
C PHE A 81 -12.75 -24.72 18.64
N ASN A 82 -12.62 -24.53 19.95
CA ASN A 82 -13.23 -25.38 20.95
C ASN A 82 -14.64 -24.86 21.30
N LEU A 83 -15.67 -25.62 20.95
CA LEU A 83 -17.07 -25.25 21.17
C LEU A 83 -17.46 -25.09 22.65
N GLU A 84 -16.87 -25.90 23.53
CA GLU A 84 -17.20 -25.89 24.97
C GLU A 84 -16.55 -24.69 25.66
N ARG A 85 -15.26 -24.46 25.38
CA ARG A 85 -14.47 -23.38 25.99
C ARG A 85 -14.63 -22.04 25.29
N ARG A 86 -15.17 -22.03 24.06
CA ARG A 86 -15.27 -20.85 23.20
C ARG A 86 -13.92 -20.16 22.99
N GLN A 87 -12.91 -20.96 22.71
CA GLN A 87 -11.52 -20.51 22.54
C GLN A 87 -10.91 -21.17 21.32
N TRP A 88 -9.98 -20.47 20.69
CA TRP A 88 -9.15 -20.98 19.61
C TRP A 88 -7.83 -21.51 20.14
N SER A 89 -7.35 -22.60 19.54
CA SER A 89 -5.98 -23.10 19.65
C SER A 89 -5.26 -22.89 18.33
N ILE A 90 -4.02 -22.40 18.36
CA ILE A 90 -3.19 -22.11 17.20
C ILE A 90 -1.95 -23.01 17.28
N TYR A 91 -1.77 -23.89 16.31
CA TYR A 91 -0.65 -24.81 16.19
C TYR A 91 0.20 -24.42 14.99
N TRP A 92 1.51 -24.31 15.19
CA TRP A 92 2.49 -24.02 14.14
C TRP A 92 3.27 -25.27 13.75
N ALA A 93 3.62 -25.40 12.47
CA ALA A 93 4.61 -26.35 11.98
C ALA A 93 5.51 -25.68 10.94
N GLY A 94 6.80 -26.02 10.93
CA GLY A 94 7.76 -25.49 9.94
C GLY A 94 8.45 -26.60 9.16
N SER A 95 8.92 -26.29 7.94
CA SER A 95 9.60 -27.25 7.04
C SER A 95 10.91 -27.83 7.58
N HIS A 96 11.45 -27.27 8.66
CA HIS A 96 12.67 -27.76 9.30
C HIS A 96 12.52 -29.10 10.04
N ASP A 97 11.31 -29.45 10.49
CA ASP A 97 11.05 -30.67 11.26
C ASP A 97 9.68 -31.30 10.95
N GLY A 98 8.72 -30.54 10.43
CA GLY A 98 7.38 -31.02 10.06
C GLY A 98 6.52 -31.41 11.26
N VAL A 99 6.80 -30.86 12.45
CA VAL A 99 6.10 -31.19 13.70
C VAL A 99 5.14 -30.06 14.07
N LEU A 100 3.92 -30.42 14.51
CA LEU A 100 3.03 -29.45 15.15
C LEU A 100 3.54 -29.14 16.56
N GLU A 101 3.92 -27.89 16.78
CA GLU A 101 4.32 -27.37 18.08
C GLU A 101 3.13 -27.32 19.06
N PRO A 102 3.38 -27.28 20.38
CA PRO A 102 2.34 -27.01 21.36
C PRO A 102 1.53 -25.76 21.01
N PRO A 103 0.21 -25.73 21.25
CA PRO A 103 -0.60 -24.61 20.82
C PRO A 103 -0.46 -23.42 21.76
N VAL A 104 -0.68 -22.23 21.21
CA VAL A 104 -1.18 -21.10 22.00
C VAL A 104 -2.71 -21.10 21.98
N VAL A 105 -3.33 -20.71 23.09
CA VAL A 105 -4.79 -20.76 23.29
C VAL A 105 -5.31 -19.40 23.74
N GLY A 106 -6.48 -19.01 23.23
CA GLY A 106 -7.02 -17.67 23.47
C GLY A 106 -8.28 -17.39 22.65
N GLY A 107 -8.54 -16.11 22.42
CA GLY A 107 -9.71 -15.64 21.68
C GLY A 107 -9.63 -14.15 21.38
N TYR A 108 -10.69 -13.62 20.77
CA TYR A 108 -10.80 -12.21 20.43
C TYR A 108 -11.66 -11.44 21.42
N GLU A 109 -11.23 -10.23 21.71
CA GLU A 109 -12.01 -9.25 22.45
C GLU A 109 -11.80 -7.87 21.82
N ASN A 110 -12.89 -7.18 21.48
CA ASN A 110 -12.86 -5.84 20.86
C ASN A 110 -11.94 -5.74 19.62
N GLY A 111 -11.94 -6.77 18.78
CA GLY A 111 -11.14 -6.81 17.54
C GLY A 111 -9.67 -7.17 17.75
N VAL A 112 -9.22 -7.43 18.98
CA VAL A 112 -7.86 -7.85 19.30
C VAL A 112 -7.88 -9.32 19.73
N GLY A 113 -7.08 -10.14 19.05
CA GLY A 113 -6.91 -11.56 19.40
C GLY A 113 -5.69 -11.73 20.28
N VAL A 114 -5.82 -12.37 21.44
CA VAL A 114 -4.67 -12.64 22.33
C VAL A 114 -4.63 -14.10 22.72
N PHE A 115 -3.48 -14.74 22.55
CA PHE A 115 -3.26 -16.16 22.74
C PHE A 115 -2.01 -16.42 23.56
N TYR A 116 -2.05 -17.40 24.46
CA TYR A 116 -0.92 -17.76 25.32
C TYR A 116 -0.62 -19.26 25.25
N GLY A 117 0.65 -19.63 25.35
CA GLY A 117 1.06 -21.03 25.42
C GLY A 117 2.49 -21.19 25.91
N GLU A 118 2.86 -22.41 26.28
CA GLU A 118 4.24 -22.79 26.60
C GLU A 118 4.88 -23.37 25.34
N LEU A 119 5.95 -22.73 24.85
CA LEU A 119 6.75 -23.17 23.72
C LEU A 119 8.18 -23.46 24.16
N GLU A 120 9.01 -23.93 23.22
CA GLU A 120 10.44 -24.11 23.43
C GLU A 120 11.24 -23.15 22.56
N HIS A 121 12.27 -22.52 23.14
CA HIS A 121 13.29 -21.78 22.40
C HIS A 121 14.67 -22.29 22.80
N GLU A 122 15.40 -22.87 21.85
CA GLU A 122 16.76 -23.41 22.05
C GLU A 122 16.86 -24.41 23.23
N GLY A 123 15.92 -25.35 23.32
CA GLY A 123 15.90 -26.33 24.42
C GLY A 123 15.38 -25.80 25.76
N ARG A 124 14.89 -24.55 25.81
CA ARG A 124 14.38 -23.92 27.03
C ARG A 124 12.88 -23.62 26.92
N PRO A 125 12.07 -23.98 27.92
CA PRO A 125 10.68 -23.54 27.99
C PRO A 125 10.57 -22.02 28.03
N VAL A 126 9.64 -21.47 27.24
CA VAL A 126 9.29 -20.05 27.21
C VAL A 126 7.78 -19.90 27.20
N LEU A 127 7.26 -18.84 27.83
CA LEU A 127 5.88 -18.43 27.58
C LEU A 127 5.84 -17.65 26.28
N ALA A 128 4.91 -18.02 25.41
CA ALA A 128 4.63 -17.33 24.17
C ALA A 128 3.28 -16.61 24.25
N LYS A 129 3.24 -15.42 23.68
CA LYS A 129 2.03 -14.63 23.51
C LYS A 129 1.91 -14.20 22.05
N PHE A 130 0.81 -14.56 21.41
CA PHE A 130 0.48 -14.10 20.06
C PHE A 130 -0.62 -13.06 20.14
N VAL A 131 -0.46 -11.97 19.40
CA VAL A 131 -1.43 -10.88 19.35
C VAL A 131 -1.79 -10.60 17.90
N TRP A 132 -3.09 -10.48 17.64
CA TRP A 132 -3.65 -10.03 16.37
C TRP A 132 -4.33 -8.68 16.57
N SER A 133 -4.01 -7.70 15.73
CA SER A 133 -4.57 -6.35 15.77
C SER A 133 -4.70 -5.75 14.36
N ASP A 134 -5.26 -4.55 14.27
CA ASP A 134 -5.33 -3.75 13.03
C ASP A 134 -5.95 -4.51 11.85
N ILE A 135 -6.97 -5.30 12.18
CA ILE A 135 -7.70 -6.16 11.24
C ILE A 135 -8.72 -5.32 10.48
N SER A 136 -8.62 -5.38 9.15
CA SER A 136 -9.60 -4.84 8.21
C SER A 136 -9.99 -5.92 7.20
N ALA A 137 -10.77 -5.53 6.18
CA ALA A 137 -11.03 -6.42 5.06
C ALA A 137 -9.73 -6.82 4.34
N ASN A 138 -8.73 -5.94 4.26
CA ASN A 138 -7.54 -6.11 3.42
C ASN A 138 -6.21 -6.06 4.19
N THR A 139 -6.23 -5.83 5.50
CA THR A 139 -5.02 -5.74 6.34
C THR A 139 -5.17 -6.54 7.63
N ALA A 140 -4.07 -7.03 8.17
CA ALA A 140 -3.99 -7.52 9.55
C ALA A 140 -2.56 -7.39 10.08
N HIS A 141 -2.41 -7.18 11.39
CA HIS A 141 -1.14 -7.28 12.08
C HIS A 141 -1.14 -8.47 13.01
N TRP A 142 -0.03 -9.18 13.03
CA TRP A 142 0.27 -10.19 14.03
C TRP A 142 1.64 -9.94 14.64
N HIS A 143 1.78 -10.17 15.94
CA HIS A 143 3.10 -10.23 16.56
C HIS A 143 3.20 -11.31 17.64
N GLN A 144 4.45 -11.71 17.88
CA GLN A 144 4.84 -12.69 18.89
C GLN A 144 5.73 -12.07 19.95
N GLU A 145 5.46 -12.44 21.20
CA GLU A 145 6.27 -12.09 22.36
C GLU A 145 6.67 -13.35 23.12
N PHE A 146 7.90 -13.35 23.66
CA PHE A 146 8.40 -14.39 24.56
C PHE A 146 8.68 -13.86 25.95
N SER A 147 8.48 -14.70 26.96
CA SER A 147 8.81 -14.44 28.35
C SER A 147 9.51 -15.64 28.99
N VAL A 148 10.53 -15.35 29.82
CA VAL A 148 11.31 -16.33 30.59
C VAL A 148 11.13 -16.19 32.10
N ASP A 149 10.33 -15.22 32.55
CA ASP A 149 10.14 -14.87 33.96
C ASP A 149 8.68 -15.05 34.43
N GLY A 150 7.94 -15.95 33.77
CA GLY A 150 6.55 -16.23 34.09
C GLY A 150 5.58 -15.12 33.65
N GLY A 151 5.95 -14.33 32.66
CA GLY A 151 5.13 -13.27 32.09
C GLY A 151 5.27 -11.92 32.79
N ALA A 152 6.28 -11.74 33.64
CA ALA A 152 6.56 -10.46 34.28
C ALA A 152 7.17 -9.45 33.29
N SER A 153 7.94 -9.93 32.31
CA SER A 153 8.41 -9.17 31.16
C SER A 153 8.26 -9.96 29.86
N TRP A 154 8.14 -9.23 28.74
CA TRP A 154 7.89 -9.78 27.41
C TRP A 154 8.82 -9.13 26.38
N GLU A 155 9.46 -9.93 25.54
CA GLU A 155 10.23 -9.47 24.37
C GLU A 155 9.43 -9.75 23.09
N THR A 156 8.94 -8.70 22.44
CA THR A 156 8.40 -8.79 21.09
C THR A 156 9.52 -9.15 20.13
N ASN A 157 9.39 -10.28 19.44
CA ASN A 157 10.49 -10.86 18.67
C ASN A 157 10.12 -11.21 17.22
N TRP A 158 8.85 -11.03 16.83
CA TRP A 158 8.41 -11.20 15.46
C TRP A 158 7.14 -10.37 15.20
N HIS A 159 7.15 -9.62 14.11
CA HIS A 159 5.99 -8.95 13.54
C HIS A 159 5.67 -9.50 12.14
N MET A 160 4.39 -9.58 11.83
CA MET A 160 3.84 -9.87 10.52
C MET A 160 2.79 -8.82 10.18
N TRP A 161 2.99 -8.07 9.10
CA TRP A 161 1.97 -7.22 8.51
C TRP A 161 1.46 -7.90 7.24
N MET A 162 0.15 -8.09 7.18
CA MET A 162 -0.51 -8.85 6.12
C MET A 162 -1.34 -7.92 5.25
N HIS A 163 -1.20 -8.06 3.94
CA HIS A 163 -2.01 -7.35 2.93
C HIS A 163 -2.69 -8.35 2.01
N ARG A 164 -4.01 -8.20 1.84
CA ARG A 164 -4.79 -9.11 1.01
C ARG A 164 -4.32 -9.01 -0.42
N SER A 165 -4.17 -10.17 -1.05
CA SER A 165 -3.92 -10.29 -2.47
C SER A 165 -4.99 -11.14 -3.15
N ASP A 166 -5.19 -10.91 -4.43
CA ASP A 166 -6.08 -11.72 -5.25
C ASP A 166 -5.40 -13.03 -5.73
N GLU A 167 -6.10 -13.81 -6.55
CA GLU A 167 -5.59 -15.07 -7.09
C GLU A 167 -4.35 -14.92 -7.98
N HIS A 168 -4.10 -13.71 -8.50
CA HIS A 168 -2.96 -13.36 -9.34
C HIS A 168 -1.82 -12.69 -8.54
N GLY A 169 -1.94 -12.60 -7.21
CA GLY A 169 -0.93 -11.99 -6.34
C GLY A 169 -0.96 -10.45 -6.36
N ARG A 170 -2.02 -9.83 -6.87
CA ARG A 170 -2.20 -8.37 -6.87
C ARG A 170 -2.69 -7.92 -5.50
N LEU A 171 -2.07 -6.90 -4.94
CA LEU A 171 -2.54 -6.32 -3.68
C LEU A 171 -3.90 -5.66 -3.87
N LEU A 172 -4.78 -5.81 -2.88
CA LEU A 172 -6.06 -5.13 -2.83
C LEU A 172 -5.94 -3.92 -1.91
N HIS A 173 -5.96 -2.74 -2.51
CA HIS A 173 -5.87 -1.47 -1.78
C HIS A 173 -7.18 -0.69 -1.86
N GLU A 174 -7.49 0.00 -0.77
CA GLU A 174 -8.52 1.03 -0.71
C GLU A 174 -7.80 2.37 -0.65
N ASP A 175 -7.98 3.22 -1.66
CA ASP A 175 -7.27 4.50 -1.78
C ASP A 175 -8.26 5.66 -1.67
N ALA A 176 -8.81 5.86 -0.46
CA ALA A 176 -9.72 6.99 -0.22
C ALA A 176 -9.00 8.34 -0.31
N VAL A 177 -7.70 8.34 0.02
CA VAL A 177 -6.80 9.50 -0.11
C VAL A 177 -5.55 9.08 -0.86
N ILE A 178 -5.13 9.87 -1.84
CA ILE A 178 -3.84 9.72 -2.51
C ILE A 178 -2.98 10.97 -2.36
N GLU A 179 -1.67 10.78 -2.42
CA GLU A 179 -0.70 11.84 -2.59
C GLU A 179 -0.13 11.79 -4.00
N LEU A 180 -0.28 12.88 -4.76
CA LEU A 180 0.48 13.12 -5.98
C LEU A 180 1.72 13.94 -5.61
N ARG A 181 2.89 13.33 -5.73
CA ARG A 181 4.17 13.89 -5.26
C ARG A 181 5.07 14.20 -6.45
N GLN A 182 5.61 15.41 -6.50
CA GLN A 182 6.46 15.90 -7.59
C GLN A 182 7.77 16.44 -7.03
N TYR A 183 8.79 15.59 -6.96
CA TYR A 183 10.08 15.97 -6.40
C TYR A 183 10.94 16.67 -7.42
N ARG A 184 11.73 17.64 -6.95
CA ARG A 184 12.85 18.20 -7.69
C ARG A 184 14.13 17.53 -7.24
N MET A 185 14.85 17.00 -8.21
CA MET A 185 16.05 16.22 -8.00
C MET A 185 17.30 17.10 -8.12
N GLN A 186 18.36 16.70 -7.44
CA GLN A 186 19.70 17.16 -7.79
C GLN A 186 20.02 16.76 -9.25
N PRO A 187 20.84 17.54 -9.97
CA PRO A 187 21.19 17.25 -11.36
C PRO A 187 21.68 15.80 -11.53
N ASP A 188 21.10 15.09 -12.51
CA ASP A 188 21.44 13.70 -12.86
C ASP A 188 21.24 12.66 -11.74
N ARG A 189 20.51 12.99 -10.65
CA ARG A 189 20.27 12.05 -9.52
C ARG A 189 18.88 11.42 -9.51
N ARG A 190 18.05 11.67 -10.54
CA ARG A 190 16.68 11.13 -10.61
C ARG A 190 16.66 9.60 -10.58
N ASP A 191 17.46 8.98 -11.44
CA ASP A 191 17.46 7.51 -11.58
C ASP A 191 18.08 6.82 -10.36
N ASP A 192 19.03 7.45 -9.66
CA ASP A 192 19.53 6.96 -8.37
C ASP A 192 18.41 6.83 -7.33
N LEU A 193 17.52 7.84 -7.25
CA LEU A 193 16.39 7.77 -6.34
C LEU A 193 15.37 6.73 -6.80
N ILE A 194 15.08 6.63 -8.10
CA ILE A 194 14.16 5.61 -8.62
C ILE A 194 14.65 4.21 -8.26
N GLU A 195 15.94 3.92 -8.48
CA GLU A 195 16.53 2.62 -8.16
C GLU A 195 16.46 2.32 -6.65
N LEU A 196 16.84 3.30 -5.82
CA LEU A 196 16.75 3.17 -4.36
C LEU A 196 15.30 2.96 -3.90
N PHE A 197 14.37 3.75 -4.44
CA PHE A 197 12.97 3.74 -4.08
C PHE A 197 12.30 2.42 -4.46
N GLU A 198 12.50 1.96 -5.70
CA GLU A 198 11.98 0.69 -6.19
C GLU A 198 12.57 -0.51 -5.45
N ARG A 199 13.83 -0.45 -4.99
CA ARG A 199 14.48 -1.56 -4.29
C ARG A 199 14.14 -1.61 -2.80
N GLU A 200 14.15 -0.46 -2.12
CA GLU A 200 14.16 -0.40 -0.65
C GLU A 200 12.88 0.18 -0.05
N PHE A 201 12.05 0.90 -0.83
CA PHE A 201 10.94 1.68 -0.26
C PHE A 201 9.55 1.23 -0.69
N ILE A 202 9.36 0.49 -1.78
CA ILE A 202 8.02 0.05 -2.17
C ILE A 202 7.45 -0.90 -1.12
N GLU A 203 8.05 -2.07 -0.95
CA GLU A 203 7.50 -3.12 -0.09
C GLU A 203 7.44 -2.74 1.38
N PRO A 204 8.43 -2.03 1.97
CA PRO A 204 8.31 -1.60 3.37
C PRO A 204 7.22 -0.53 3.57
N GLN A 205 6.88 0.27 2.55
CA GLN A 205 5.71 1.15 2.65
C GLN A 205 4.41 0.36 2.54
N GLU A 206 4.34 -0.58 1.59
CA GLU A 206 3.18 -1.44 1.39
C GLU A 206 2.88 -2.28 2.62
N ALA A 207 3.91 -2.84 3.25
CA ALA A 207 3.87 -3.51 4.54
C ALA A 207 3.24 -2.69 5.67
N LEU A 208 3.29 -1.36 5.59
CA LEU A 208 2.73 -0.47 6.59
C LEU A 208 1.33 0.02 6.21
N GLY A 209 0.69 -0.55 5.18
CA GLY A 209 -0.66 -0.18 4.75
C GLY A 209 -0.74 0.94 3.72
N MET A 210 0.39 1.42 3.20
CA MET A 210 0.40 2.37 2.10
C MET A 210 0.25 1.65 0.77
N HIS A 211 -0.32 2.29 -0.24
CA HIS A 211 -0.34 1.74 -1.60
C HIS A 211 0.60 2.53 -2.50
N VAL A 212 1.69 1.93 -2.97
CA VAL A 212 2.67 2.62 -3.82
C VAL A 212 2.25 2.54 -5.29
N ILE A 213 1.15 3.23 -5.63
CA ILE A 213 0.40 3.11 -6.90
C ILE A 213 1.31 3.27 -8.13
N ALA A 214 2.05 4.38 -8.24
CA ALA A 214 2.79 4.66 -9.46
C ALA A 214 4.04 5.50 -9.24
N GLN A 215 5.05 5.28 -10.09
CA GLN A 215 6.32 5.98 -10.05
C GLN A 215 6.75 6.28 -11.49
N PHE A 216 7.20 7.49 -11.75
CA PHE A 216 7.35 8.00 -13.11
C PHE A 216 8.64 8.76 -13.34
N ARG A 217 9.11 8.70 -14.59
CA ARG A 217 10.04 9.67 -15.17
C ARG A 217 9.23 10.74 -15.89
N ASP A 218 9.46 12.01 -15.55
CA ASP A 218 8.94 13.12 -16.36
C ASP A 218 9.73 13.20 -17.67
N LEU A 219 9.00 13.24 -18.78
CA LEU A 219 9.52 13.24 -20.14
C LEU A 219 9.95 14.64 -20.60
N ASP A 220 9.39 15.68 -20.00
CA ASP A 220 9.66 17.07 -20.35
C ASP A 220 10.62 17.73 -19.33
N GLN A 221 10.77 17.17 -18.12
CA GLN A 221 11.69 17.64 -17.07
C GLN A 221 12.55 16.52 -16.49
N ALA A 222 13.82 16.45 -16.90
CA ALA A 222 14.75 15.40 -16.47
C ALA A 222 15.08 15.43 -14.96
N ASP A 223 14.94 16.58 -14.29
CA ASP A 223 15.17 16.75 -12.85
C ASP A 223 13.91 16.52 -12.00
N ARG A 224 12.85 15.91 -12.56
CA ARG A 224 11.61 15.61 -11.84
C ARG A 224 11.37 14.12 -11.64
N TYR A 225 11.04 13.77 -10.40
CA TYR A 225 10.53 12.45 -10.03
C TYR A 225 9.10 12.58 -9.52
N THR A 226 8.15 12.03 -10.27
CA THR A 226 6.72 12.07 -9.94
C THR A 226 6.26 10.70 -9.51
N TRP A 227 5.51 10.62 -8.42
CA TRP A 227 4.96 9.37 -7.94
C TRP A 227 3.65 9.57 -7.19
N VAL A 228 2.89 8.49 -7.06
CA VAL A 228 1.56 8.47 -6.45
C VAL A 228 1.53 7.40 -5.36
N ARG A 229 0.99 7.75 -4.20
CA ARG A 229 0.80 6.85 -3.07
C ARG A 229 -0.60 6.99 -2.50
N GLY A 230 -1.27 5.88 -2.23
CA GLY A 230 -2.61 5.84 -1.67
C GLY A 230 -2.65 5.37 -0.22
N PHE A 231 -3.75 5.69 0.44
CA PHE A 231 -4.04 5.37 1.82
C PHE A 231 -5.54 5.07 2.00
N PRO A 232 -5.90 4.13 2.90
CA PRO A 232 -7.30 3.83 3.19
C PRO A 232 -8.06 5.01 3.83
N ASP A 233 -7.38 5.78 4.68
CA ASP A 233 -7.94 6.99 5.29
C ASP A 233 -6.83 7.89 5.86
N HIS A 234 -7.22 9.04 6.41
CA HIS A 234 -6.29 10.03 6.99
C HIS A 234 -5.60 9.57 8.28
N ALA A 235 -6.25 8.73 9.08
CA ALA A 235 -5.67 8.22 10.34
C ALA A 235 -4.58 7.19 10.03
N LEU A 236 -4.88 6.23 9.16
CA LEU A 236 -3.93 5.25 8.65
C LEU A 236 -2.82 5.93 7.86
N ARG A 237 -3.11 6.97 7.07
CA ARG A 237 -2.07 7.81 6.46
C ARG A 237 -1.07 8.31 7.50
N ALA A 238 -1.52 8.97 8.57
CA ALA A 238 -0.61 9.52 9.57
C ALA A 238 0.18 8.41 10.29
N ALA A 239 -0.47 7.30 10.66
CA ALA A 239 0.16 6.18 11.35
C ALA A 239 1.21 5.48 10.48
N SER A 240 0.89 5.15 9.22
CA SER A 240 1.81 4.49 8.29
C SER A 240 3.01 5.36 7.96
N LEU A 241 2.81 6.67 7.80
CA LEU A 241 3.92 7.62 7.58
C LEU A 241 4.83 7.70 8.81
N ASP A 242 4.26 7.78 10.01
CA ASP A 242 5.06 7.78 11.24
C ASP A 242 5.90 6.51 11.36
N ALA A 243 5.27 5.35 11.17
CA ALA A 243 5.96 4.05 11.22
C ALA A 243 7.09 3.95 10.19
N PHE A 244 6.85 4.38 8.95
CA PHE A 244 7.88 4.29 7.90
C PHE A 244 9.04 5.25 8.15
N TYR A 245 8.77 6.54 8.36
CA TYR A 245 9.80 7.56 8.53
C TYR A 245 10.50 7.50 9.90
N GLY A 246 9.86 6.90 10.91
CA GLY A 246 10.46 6.55 12.20
C GLY A 246 11.19 5.21 12.20
N GLY A 247 10.94 4.37 11.20
CA GLY A 247 11.35 2.97 11.12
C GLY A 247 12.82 2.75 10.70
N PRO A 248 13.30 1.50 10.84
CA PRO A 248 14.69 1.13 10.59
C PRO A 248 15.08 1.25 9.10
N ILE A 249 14.18 0.90 8.18
CA ILE A 249 14.41 0.99 6.73
C ILE A 249 14.70 2.44 6.32
N TRP A 250 13.84 3.39 6.71
CA TRP A 250 14.10 4.79 6.41
C TRP A 250 15.39 5.27 7.07
N LYS A 251 15.62 4.96 8.36
CA LYS A 251 16.88 5.34 9.06
C LYS A 251 18.13 4.86 8.32
N ARG A 252 18.11 3.65 7.77
CA ARG A 252 19.21 3.04 7.01
C ARG A 252 19.46 3.75 5.68
N HIS A 253 18.42 4.17 4.98
CA HIS A 253 18.52 4.66 3.59
C HIS A 253 18.30 6.17 3.40
N ARG A 254 17.85 6.90 4.44
CA ARG A 254 17.50 8.33 4.36
C ARG A 254 18.64 9.21 3.88
N GLU A 255 19.90 8.91 4.23
CA GLU A 255 21.04 9.73 3.80
C GLU A 255 21.24 9.64 2.29
N ALA A 256 21.18 8.43 1.73
CA ALA A 256 21.23 8.20 0.29
C ALA A 256 20.05 8.85 -0.43
N ALA A 257 18.83 8.69 0.10
CA ALA A 257 17.63 9.30 -0.47
C ALA A 257 17.72 10.84 -0.46
N ASN A 258 18.04 11.44 0.69
CA ASN A 258 18.12 12.89 0.84
C ASN A 258 19.22 13.51 -0.03
N ALA A 259 20.33 12.80 -0.27
CA ALA A 259 21.40 13.28 -1.15
C ALA A 259 20.95 13.45 -2.61
N THR A 260 19.85 12.83 -3.03
CA THR A 260 19.28 12.98 -4.38
C THR A 260 18.30 14.14 -4.52
N LEU A 261 17.78 14.66 -3.40
CA LEU A 261 16.65 15.60 -3.39
C LEU A 261 17.14 17.04 -3.34
N LEU A 262 16.50 17.90 -4.14
CA LEU A 262 16.59 19.36 -4.02
C LEU A 262 15.36 19.93 -3.31
N ASP A 263 14.18 19.42 -3.65
CA ASP A 263 12.89 19.82 -3.06
C ASP A 263 11.90 18.64 -3.16
N ASN A 264 11.11 18.42 -2.12
CA ASN A 264 10.12 17.34 -2.03
C ASN A 264 8.75 17.80 -1.50
N ASP A 265 8.49 19.11 -1.47
CA ASP A 265 7.29 19.70 -0.86
C ASP A 265 6.10 19.88 -1.83
N ASP A 266 6.29 19.73 -3.15
CA ASP A 266 5.18 19.77 -4.13
C ASP A 266 4.36 18.47 -4.08
N VAL A 267 3.47 18.43 -3.10
CA VAL A 267 2.60 17.30 -2.81
C VAL A 267 1.15 17.77 -2.75
N LEU A 268 0.30 17.17 -3.57
CA LEU A 268 -1.15 17.34 -3.51
C LEU A 268 -1.76 16.16 -2.79
N MET A 269 -2.62 16.43 -1.81
CA MET A 269 -3.47 15.44 -1.18
C MET A 269 -4.83 15.46 -1.88
N LEU A 270 -5.25 14.30 -2.39
CA LEU A 270 -6.38 14.18 -3.29
C LEU A 270 -7.31 13.05 -2.85
N ARG A 271 -8.59 13.19 -3.13
CA ARG A 271 -9.61 12.14 -2.99
C ARG A 271 -10.30 11.89 -4.33
N PRO A 272 -10.89 10.71 -4.57
CA PRO A 272 -11.68 10.47 -5.77
C PRO A 272 -12.73 11.58 -5.96
N ALA A 273 -12.84 12.10 -7.18
CA ALA A 273 -13.82 13.13 -7.53
C ALA A 273 -15.27 12.67 -7.26
N ARG A 274 -15.52 11.37 -7.42
CA ARG A 274 -16.79 10.71 -7.10
C ARG A 274 -16.56 9.22 -6.80
N PRO A 275 -17.55 8.50 -6.26
CA PRO A 275 -17.45 7.05 -6.11
C PRO A 275 -17.10 6.38 -7.46
N GLY A 276 -16.04 5.56 -7.46
CA GLY A 276 -15.57 4.85 -8.64
C GLY A 276 -14.75 5.66 -9.64
N SER A 277 -14.39 6.92 -9.35
CA SER A 277 -13.47 7.69 -10.21
C SER A 277 -12.00 7.56 -9.83
N GLY A 278 -11.67 6.85 -8.74
CA GLY A 278 -10.28 6.53 -8.40
C GLY A 278 -9.69 5.45 -9.30
N PHE A 279 -8.43 5.10 -9.08
CA PHE A 279 -7.78 4.02 -9.81
C PHE A 279 -8.50 2.68 -9.60
N ALA A 280 -8.65 1.91 -10.67
CA ALA A 280 -9.04 0.51 -10.58
C ALA A 280 -7.88 -0.33 -10.03
N VAL A 281 -8.18 -1.54 -9.56
CA VAL A 281 -7.17 -2.54 -9.20
C VAL A 281 -6.21 -2.74 -10.36
N ALA A 282 -4.91 -2.77 -10.07
CA ALA A 282 -3.88 -2.97 -11.08
C ALA A 282 -4.19 -4.19 -11.98
N PRO A 283 -3.94 -4.12 -13.29
CA PRO A 283 -4.27 -5.22 -14.21
C PRO A 283 -3.40 -6.47 -13.97
N SER A 284 -2.29 -6.33 -13.25
CA SER A 284 -1.27 -7.37 -13.07
C SER A 284 -0.49 -7.15 -11.78
N ALA A 285 0.14 -8.19 -11.25
CA ALA A 285 1.03 -8.06 -10.10
C ALA A 285 2.23 -7.14 -10.40
N ARG A 286 2.72 -6.47 -9.36
CA ARG A 286 3.90 -5.61 -9.43
C ARG A 286 5.10 -6.42 -9.93
N ALA A 287 5.91 -5.82 -10.79
CA ALA A 287 7.14 -6.44 -11.26
C ALA A 287 8.10 -6.69 -10.08
N PRO A 288 8.90 -7.77 -10.10
CA PRO A 288 9.85 -8.06 -9.03
C PRO A 288 10.94 -7.00 -8.92
N VAL A 289 11.59 -6.92 -7.74
CA VAL A 289 12.77 -6.06 -7.50
C VAL A 289 13.85 -6.35 -8.55
N GLY A 290 14.47 -5.28 -9.08
CA GLY A 290 15.51 -5.38 -10.11
C GLY A 290 14.98 -5.50 -11.55
N SER A 291 13.66 -5.44 -11.76
CA SER A 291 13.09 -5.35 -13.10
C SER A 291 13.55 -4.08 -13.81
N THR A 292 13.99 -4.18 -15.07
CA THR A 292 14.51 -3.04 -15.84
C THR A 292 13.66 -2.65 -17.05
N ALA A 293 12.66 -3.47 -17.40
CA ALA A 293 11.76 -3.15 -18.51
C ALA A 293 10.89 -1.95 -18.10
N SER A 294 11.07 -0.81 -18.77
CA SER A 294 10.19 0.35 -18.58
C SER A 294 8.76 -0.05 -18.92
N GLY A 295 7.78 0.39 -18.12
CA GLY A 295 6.38 0.20 -18.48
C GLY A 295 6.11 0.79 -19.87
N GLU A 296 5.46 0.02 -20.73
CA GLU A 296 5.04 0.52 -22.04
C GLU A 296 4.01 1.66 -21.83
N GLY A 297 3.92 2.57 -22.80
CA GLY A 297 2.97 3.68 -22.78
C GLY A 297 3.40 4.95 -22.05
N VAL A 298 2.51 5.93 -22.12
CA VAL A 298 2.67 7.25 -21.50
C VAL A 298 1.45 7.54 -20.63
N ILE A 299 1.71 8.00 -19.42
CA ILE A 299 0.69 8.56 -18.53
C ILE A 299 0.70 10.07 -18.65
N ALA A 300 -0.46 10.64 -18.97
CA ALA A 300 -0.71 12.06 -18.89
C ALA A 300 -1.43 12.37 -17.58
N ILE A 301 -0.92 13.34 -16.82
CA ILE A 301 -1.62 13.89 -15.66
C ILE A 301 -1.98 15.33 -15.97
N GLY A 302 -3.27 15.64 -16.04
CA GLY A 302 -3.74 17.01 -16.17
C GLY A 302 -4.13 17.59 -14.81
N LEU A 303 -3.63 18.78 -14.50
CA LEU A 303 -3.90 19.51 -13.27
C LEU A 303 -4.68 20.79 -13.62
N CYS A 304 -5.94 20.83 -13.22
CA CYS A 304 -6.84 21.97 -13.37
C CYS A 304 -6.89 22.74 -12.05
N GLU A 305 -6.20 23.87 -11.95
CA GLU A 305 -6.26 24.74 -10.76
C GLU A 305 -7.51 25.62 -10.81
N LEU A 306 -8.27 25.64 -9.71
CA LEU A 306 -9.64 26.16 -9.66
C LEU A 306 -9.79 27.35 -8.71
N GLY A 307 -10.70 28.26 -9.08
CA GLY A 307 -11.14 29.38 -8.25
C GLY A 307 -11.96 28.94 -7.04
N ALA A 308 -12.76 27.88 -7.19
CA ALA A 308 -13.63 27.29 -6.18
C ALA A 308 -13.34 25.78 -6.02
N PRO A 309 -13.80 25.12 -4.93
CA PRO A 309 -13.78 23.66 -4.84
C PRO A 309 -14.35 23.00 -6.09
N ALA A 310 -13.73 21.91 -6.55
CA ALA A 310 -14.17 21.20 -7.76
C ALA A 310 -15.61 20.66 -7.64
N ASP A 311 -16.04 20.34 -6.42
CA ASP A 311 -17.39 19.86 -6.12
C ASP A 311 -18.48 20.91 -6.38
N ASP A 312 -18.12 22.19 -6.52
CA ASP A 312 -19.05 23.29 -6.83
C ASP A 312 -19.41 23.33 -8.34
N GLY A 313 -19.48 22.16 -8.99
CA GLY A 313 -19.94 21.97 -10.37
C GLY A 313 -18.85 21.68 -11.40
N PHE A 314 -17.59 22.05 -11.15
CA PHE A 314 -16.51 21.81 -12.13
C PHE A 314 -16.21 20.32 -12.33
N ALA A 315 -16.31 19.49 -11.29
CA ALA A 315 -16.13 18.04 -11.41
C ALA A 315 -17.17 17.40 -12.34
N GLU A 316 -18.43 17.82 -12.22
CA GLU A 316 -19.51 17.37 -13.11
C GLU A 316 -19.31 17.89 -14.54
N LEU A 317 -18.94 19.17 -14.69
CA LEU A 317 -18.61 19.77 -15.99
C LEU A 317 -17.46 19.01 -16.67
N PHE A 318 -16.39 18.72 -15.93
CA PHE A 318 -15.23 17.98 -16.43
C PHE A 318 -15.66 16.61 -16.97
N GLU A 319 -16.42 15.87 -16.19
CA GLU A 319 -16.90 14.55 -16.59
C GLU A 319 -17.82 14.60 -17.82
N GLN A 320 -18.78 15.52 -17.85
CA GLN A 320 -19.78 15.55 -18.92
C GLN A 320 -19.23 16.13 -20.23
N ARG A 321 -18.21 17.00 -20.15
CA ARG A 321 -17.78 17.82 -21.30
C ARG A 321 -16.33 17.59 -21.71
N PHE A 322 -15.40 17.46 -20.75
CA PHE A 322 -13.98 17.27 -21.04
C PHE A 322 -13.66 15.80 -21.32
N VAL A 323 -14.15 14.87 -20.49
CA VAL A 323 -13.87 13.43 -20.65
C VAL A 323 -14.25 12.88 -22.03
N PRO A 324 -15.42 13.20 -22.63
CA PRO A 324 -15.75 12.71 -23.97
C PRO A 324 -14.80 13.20 -25.06
N LEU A 325 -14.28 14.44 -24.93
CA LEU A 325 -13.32 15.00 -25.89
C LEU A 325 -11.94 14.37 -25.71
N LEU A 326 -11.50 14.15 -24.47
CA LEU A 326 -10.27 13.43 -24.16
C LEU A 326 -10.32 11.98 -24.69
N GLY A 327 -11.45 11.28 -24.49
CA GLY A 327 -11.60 9.90 -24.96
C GLY A 327 -11.66 9.75 -26.48
N ALA A 328 -12.20 10.74 -27.19
CA ALA A 328 -12.37 10.67 -28.65
C ALA A 328 -11.05 10.57 -29.43
N GLY A 329 -9.92 10.97 -28.84
CA GLY A 329 -8.61 10.88 -29.48
C GLY A 329 -7.68 9.82 -28.89
N GLY A 330 -8.24 8.80 -28.24
CA GLY A 330 -7.51 7.60 -27.84
C GLY A 330 -6.89 7.66 -26.44
N ALA A 331 -7.23 8.66 -25.64
CA ALA A 331 -6.88 8.67 -24.22
C ALA A 331 -7.77 7.68 -23.46
N GLU A 332 -7.16 6.74 -22.76
CA GLU A 332 -7.89 5.92 -21.79
C GLU A 332 -7.84 6.61 -20.43
N LEU A 333 -8.97 7.15 -19.98
CA LEU A 333 -9.06 7.79 -18.67
C LEU A 333 -8.95 6.71 -17.57
N LEU A 334 -7.92 6.83 -16.72
CA LEU A 334 -7.64 5.90 -15.63
C LEU A 334 -8.31 6.33 -14.33
N ALA A 335 -8.30 7.63 -14.03
CA ALA A 335 -8.89 8.16 -12.80
C ALA A 335 -9.08 9.68 -12.85
N THR A 336 -10.00 10.18 -12.02
CA THR A 336 -10.23 11.60 -11.73
C THR A 336 -10.34 11.82 -10.23
N TYR A 337 -9.54 12.76 -9.75
CA TYR A 337 -9.39 13.13 -8.35
C TYR A 337 -9.61 14.64 -8.16
N VAL A 338 -9.94 15.05 -6.94
CA VAL A 338 -10.03 16.46 -6.53
C VAL A 338 -9.24 16.66 -5.24
N SER A 339 -8.88 17.90 -4.91
CA SER A 339 -8.27 18.22 -3.62
C SER A 339 -9.04 17.60 -2.45
N ASP A 340 -8.33 16.91 -1.56
CA ASP A 340 -8.87 16.60 -0.23
C ASP A 340 -8.74 17.85 0.65
N PRO A 341 -9.85 18.36 1.23
CA PRO A 341 -9.84 19.59 2.01
C PRO A 341 -9.33 19.39 3.45
N SER A 342 -9.06 18.15 3.87
CA SER A 342 -8.64 17.83 5.23
C SER A 342 -7.25 18.42 5.53
N PRO A 343 -7.00 18.85 6.78
CA PRO A 343 -5.68 19.34 7.15
C PRO A 343 -4.63 18.21 7.13
N ASN A 344 -3.36 18.57 6.99
CA ASN A 344 -2.27 17.61 7.02
C ASN A 344 -2.08 17.01 8.42
N GLY A 345 -2.54 15.78 8.62
CA GLY A 345 -2.36 15.04 9.86
C GLY A 345 -0.91 14.64 10.20
N TYR A 346 0.06 14.86 9.31
CA TYR A 346 1.45 14.49 9.52
C TYR A 346 2.44 15.62 9.13
N PRO A 347 2.69 16.60 10.01
CA PRO A 347 3.43 17.82 9.69
C PRO A 347 4.89 17.62 9.27
N ARG A 348 5.50 16.48 9.58
CA ARG A 348 6.89 16.15 9.18
C ARG A 348 7.06 15.95 7.68
N LEU A 349 5.97 15.69 6.96
CA LEU A 349 5.95 15.63 5.51
C LEU A 349 4.95 16.71 5.03
N PRO A 350 5.43 17.88 4.59
CA PRO A 350 4.56 18.93 4.09
C PRO A 350 3.72 18.46 2.90
N VAL A 351 2.51 19.00 2.82
CA VAL A 351 1.63 18.93 1.66
C VAL A 351 1.06 20.31 1.40
N ARG A 352 0.68 20.59 0.16
CA ARG A 352 0.07 21.86 -0.21
C ARG A 352 -1.38 21.89 0.26
N GLU A 353 -1.62 22.54 1.40
CA GLU A 353 -2.95 22.72 1.97
C GLU A 353 -3.72 23.86 1.29
N GLY A 354 -5.05 23.79 1.29
CA GLY A 354 -5.92 24.83 0.73
C GLY A 354 -5.95 24.91 -0.79
N GLU A 355 -5.23 24.02 -1.48
CA GLU A 355 -5.26 23.90 -2.93
C GLU A 355 -6.64 23.47 -3.42
N ARG A 356 -7.02 23.98 -4.59
CA ARG A 356 -8.29 23.64 -5.25
C ARG A 356 -7.96 23.16 -6.64
N VAL A 357 -7.84 21.85 -6.78
CA VAL A 357 -7.44 21.23 -8.04
C VAL A 357 -8.38 20.09 -8.40
N LEU A 358 -8.65 19.94 -9.69
CA LEU A 358 -9.09 18.67 -10.27
C LEU A 358 -7.89 18.06 -11.01
N VAL A 359 -7.61 16.79 -10.73
CA VAL A 359 -6.50 16.05 -11.31
C VAL A 359 -7.07 14.85 -12.06
N TRP A 360 -6.65 14.64 -13.30
CA TRP A 360 -7.05 13.47 -14.08
C TRP A 360 -5.83 12.75 -14.62
N PHE A 361 -5.95 11.43 -14.73
CA PHE A 361 -4.92 10.52 -15.21
C PHE A 361 -5.42 9.83 -16.46
N ALA A 362 -4.66 9.87 -17.55
CA ALA A 362 -4.98 9.12 -18.76
C ALA A 362 -3.77 8.39 -19.33
N ARG A 363 -4.04 7.26 -19.96
CA ARG A 363 -3.04 6.39 -20.59
C ARG A 363 -3.07 6.53 -22.11
N TYR A 364 -1.88 6.46 -22.69
CA TYR A 364 -1.64 6.42 -24.12
C TYR A 364 -0.69 5.27 -24.45
N ALA A 365 -0.83 4.70 -25.65
CA ALA A 365 0.01 3.60 -26.11
C ALA A 365 1.50 3.96 -26.20
N ASP A 366 1.82 5.21 -26.57
CA ASP A 366 3.18 5.73 -26.63
C ASP A 366 3.20 7.28 -26.65
N GLU A 367 4.40 7.86 -26.69
CA GLU A 367 4.61 9.31 -26.79
C GLU A 367 4.06 9.93 -28.07
N ALA A 368 4.11 9.22 -29.20
CA ALA A 368 3.68 9.76 -30.48
C ALA A 368 2.15 9.86 -30.52
N ALA A 369 1.44 8.85 -30.03
CA ALA A 369 -0.01 8.84 -29.86
C ALA A 369 -0.46 9.97 -28.94
N GLN A 370 0.23 10.15 -27.80
CA GLN A 370 -0.04 11.24 -26.86
C GLN A 370 0.13 12.61 -27.53
N ARG A 371 1.27 12.86 -28.20
CA ARG A 371 1.55 14.14 -28.87
C ARG A 371 0.52 14.43 -29.97
N ALA A 372 0.19 13.43 -30.78
CA ALA A 372 -0.78 13.56 -31.86
C ALA A 372 -2.18 13.88 -31.33
N HIS A 373 -2.59 13.24 -30.22
CA HIS A 373 -3.88 13.52 -29.60
C HIS A 373 -3.97 14.97 -29.09
N PHE A 374 -2.98 15.46 -28.34
CA PHE A 374 -3.02 16.84 -27.85
C PHE A 374 -2.95 17.87 -28.97
N ALA A 375 -2.19 17.62 -30.05
CA ALA A 375 -2.21 18.47 -31.22
C ALA A 375 -3.59 18.51 -31.91
N ALA A 376 -4.31 17.39 -31.94
CA ALA A 376 -5.67 17.31 -32.46
C ALA A 376 -6.68 18.04 -31.54
N LEU A 377 -6.59 17.86 -30.22
CA LEU A 377 -7.40 18.58 -29.24
C LEU A 377 -7.20 20.09 -29.34
N ASP A 378 -5.94 20.52 -29.41
CA ASP A 378 -5.60 21.93 -29.61
C ASP A 378 -6.16 22.47 -30.91
N GLY A 379 -6.44 21.64 -31.92
CA GLY A 379 -7.11 22.00 -33.17
C GLY A 379 -8.64 21.95 -33.12
N ASP A 380 -9.25 21.27 -32.15
CA ASP A 380 -10.70 21.07 -32.07
C ASP A 380 -11.43 22.34 -31.56
N PRO A 381 -12.31 22.95 -32.36
CA PRO A 381 -13.07 24.13 -31.91
C PRO A 381 -13.91 23.90 -30.66
N ARG A 382 -14.40 22.66 -30.45
CA ARG A 382 -15.21 22.30 -29.27
C ARG A 382 -14.35 22.31 -28.01
N TRP A 383 -13.13 21.79 -28.09
CA TRP A 383 -12.16 21.82 -27.00
C TRP A 383 -11.75 23.25 -26.66
N ARG A 384 -11.38 24.04 -27.68
CA ARG A 384 -11.02 25.45 -27.50
C ARG A 384 -12.13 26.27 -26.83
N ALA A 385 -13.37 26.12 -27.30
CA ALA A 385 -14.51 26.83 -26.73
C ALA A 385 -14.74 26.42 -25.26
N LEU A 386 -14.74 25.11 -24.97
CA LEU A 386 -14.92 24.60 -23.62
C LEU A 386 -13.81 25.07 -22.67
N LEU A 387 -12.56 25.05 -23.11
CA LEU A 387 -11.42 25.52 -22.33
C LEU A 387 -11.51 27.03 -22.10
N ALA A 388 -11.88 27.82 -23.11
CA ALA A 388 -12.05 29.27 -22.97
C ALA A 388 -13.17 29.62 -21.98
N ASP A 389 -14.31 28.93 -22.04
CA ASP A 389 -15.41 29.11 -21.08
C ASP A 389 -14.93 28.79 -19.65
N ALA A 390 -14.21 27.68 -19.47
CA ALA A 390 -13.65 27.31 -18.18
C ALA A 390 -12.58 28.30 -17.68
N MET A 391 -11.76 28.88 -18.56
CA MET A 391 -10.79 29.94 -18.23
C MET A 391 -11.45 31.25 -17.77
N LEU A 392 -12.66 31.55 -18.26
CA LEU A 392 -13.40 32.75 -17.85
C LEU A 392 -14.12 32.59 -16.51
N GLY A 393 -14.36 31.35 -16.08
CA GLY A 393 -15.10 31.02 -14.86
C GLY A 393 -14.26 30.28 -13.83
N ASP A 394 -14.16 28.96 -13.99
CA ASP A 394 -13.74 28.04 -12.93
C ASP A 394 -12.21 27.94 -12.76
N LEU A 395 -11.45 27.98 -13.85
CA LEU A 395 -10.02 27.74 -13.87
C LEU A 395 -9.22 29.03 -13.57
N LYS A 396 -8.23 28.93 -12.70
CA LYS A 396 -7.29 30.03 -12.38
C LYS A 396 -6.28 30.29 -13.49
N GLN A 397 -5.91 29.23 -14.20
CA GLN A 397 -4.92 29.25 -15.27
C GLN A 397 -5.10 28.04 -16.19
N ALA A 398 -4.46 28.09 -17.35
CA ALA A 398 -4.46 26.97 -18.29
C ALA A 398 -4.03 25.67 -17.58
N PRO A 399 -4.72 24.54 -17.80
CA PRO A 399 -4.37 23.28 -17.15
C PRO A 399 -2.91 22.91 -17.40
N ARG A 400 -2.21 22.50 -16.33
CA ARG A 400 -0.86 21.97 -16.44
C ARG A 400 -0.94 20.52 -16.86
N LEU A 401 -0.06 20.11 -17.77
CA LEU A 401 0.03 18.73 -18.24
C LEU A 401 1.39 18.16 -17.89
N LEU A 402 1.40 17.03 -17.18
CA LEU A 402 2.60 16.22 -16.97
C LEU A 402 2.59 15.06 -17.96
N ARG A 403 3.76 14.79 -18.55
CA ARG A 403 3.97 13.68 -19.47
C ARG A 403 4.96 12.71 -18.87
N LEU A 404 4.48 11.53 -18.53
CA LEU A 404 5.17 10.64 -17.62
C LEU A 404 5.37 9.26 -18.26
N ALA A 405 6.60 8.78 -18.24
CA ALA A 405 6.92 7.39 -18.52
C ALA A 405 6.91 6.59 -17.21
N PRO A 406 6.10 5.51 -17.10
CA PRO A 406 6.13 4.62 -15.95
C PRO A 406 7.52 4.01 -15.75
N THR A 407 7.97 3.94 -14.51
CA THR A 407 9.13 3.13 -14.11
C THR A 407 8.79 1.63 -14.19
N ALA A 408 9.79 0.77 -14.02
CA ALA A 408 9.64 -0.66 -14.27
C ALA A 408 8.65 -1.33 -13.30
N ARG A 409 8.55 -0.81 -12.07
CA ARG A 409 7.68 -1.37 -11.03
C ARG A 409 6.41 -0.57 -10.80
N SER A 410 6.13 0.48 -11.58
CA SER A 410 4.87 1.23 -11.51
C SER A 410 3.67 0.35 -11.87
N GLU A 411 2.54 0.48 -11.16
CA GLU A 411 1.32 -0.28 -11.49
C GLU A 411 0.52 0.35 -12.64
N LEU A 412 0.66 1.67 -12.83
CA LEU A 412 0.08 2.40 -13.95
C LEU A 412 0.99 2.24 -15.18
N ARG A 413 0.88 1.09 -15.87
CA ARG A 413 1.59 0.74 -17.11
C ARG A 413 0.61 0.41 -18.26
N ALA A 414 1.07 0.48 -19.51
CA ALA A 414 0.27 0.04 -20.68
C ALA A 414 0.03 -1.47 -20.69
#